data_AF-A0A349JBF9-F1
#
_entry.id   AF-A0A349JBF9-F1
#
_cell.length_a   1.000
_cell.length_b   1.000
_cell.length_c   1.000
_cell.angle_alpha   90.00
_cell.angle_beta   90.00
_cell.angle_gamma   90.00
#
_symmetry.space_group_name_H-M   'P 1'
#
loop_
_entity.id
_entity.type
_entity.pdbx_description
1 polymer ?
#
loop_
_entity_poly.entity_id
_entity_poly.type
_entity_poly.pdbx_seq_one_letter_code
_entity_poly.pdbx_strand_id
1 'polypeptide(L)'
;MSNPLAGLAVDRSATPPARRPHAARVLALGLGLGVILAIWLLRERLVPALPVTVAPVVALADPVAHAEPGSVLARASGWFHPDPLPVALSAQRSGSIATVHVRPGQVVAAGDVIAELDGRDAALAVRRAEAAIAGAEADRDRAAAEVAAAEARLAQARDRHE
;
A
#
# COMPACT_ATOMS: atom_id res chain seq x y z
N MET A 1 -45.74 -61.23 -28.95
CA MET A 1 -44.54 -62.05 -28.69
C MET A 1 -43.89 -61.55 -27.42
N SER A 2 -43.80 -62.42 -26.42
CA SER A 2 -43.39 -62.13 -25.05
C SER A 2 -41.89 -61.84 -24.96
N ASN A 3 -41.48 -60.78 -24.25
CA ASN A 3 -40.06 -60.46 -24.05
C ASN A 3 -39.57 -61.05 -22.70
N PRO A 4 -38.64 -62.03 -22.70
CA PRO A 4 -38.24 -62.83 -21.53
C PRO A 4 -37.18 -62.19 -20.61
N LEU A 5 -37.09 -60.87 -20.51
CA LEU A 5 -36.05 -60.18 -19.71
C LEU A 5 -36.51 -59.74 -18.32
N ALA A 6 -37.69 -60.20 -17.88
CA ALA A 6 -38.22 -60.02 -16.53
C ALA A 6 -37.41 -60.76 -15.42
N GLY A 7 -36.34 -61.47 -15.76
CA GLY A 7 -35.54 -62.26 -14.82
C GLY A 7 -34.16 -61.70 -14.44
N LEU A 8 -33.73 -60.56 -15.01
CA LEU A 8 -32.42 -59.95 -14.72
C LEU A 8 -32.55 -58.60 -14.00
N ALA A 9 -33.52 -58.53 -13.09
CA ALA A 9 -33.63 -57.44 -12.14
C ALA A 9 -32.42 -57.44 -11.21
N VAL A 10 -31.40 -56.65 -11.55
CA VAL A 10 -30.33 -56.30 -10.62
C VAL A 10 -30.88 -55.30 -9.63
N ASP A 11 -31.15 -55.78 -8.42
CA ASP A 11 -31.40 -54.97 -7.24
C ASP A 11 -30.19 -54.06 -6.99
N ARG A 12 -30.43 -52.74 -6.91
CA ARG A 12 -29.42 -51.72 -6.60
C ARG A 12 -29.68 -51.05 -5.25
N SER A 13 -30.29 -51.76 -4.30
CA SER A 13 -30.52 -51.29 -2.92
C SER A 13 -29.27 -51.23 -2.03
N ALA A 14 -28.08 -51.00 -2.58
CA ALA A 14 -26.89 -50.70 -1.80
C ALA A 14 -26.71 -49.18 -1.69
N THR A 15 -27.24 -48.58 -0.62
CA THR A 15 -26.94 -47.19 -0.25
C THR A 15 -25.49 -47.11 0.26
N PRO A 16 -24.57 -46.36 -0.39
CA PRO A 16 -23.20 -46.29 0.08
C PRO A 16 -23.11 -45.47 1.39
N PRO A 17 -22.24 -45.84 2.34
CA PRO A 17 -22.10 -45.13 3.61
C PRO A 17 -21.63 -43.69 3.37
N ALA A 18 -22.29 -42.73 4.02
CA ALA A 18 -22.00 -41.31 3.94
C ALA A 18 -20.54 -41.03 4.38
N ARG A 19 -19.63 -40.93 3.42
CA ARG A 19 -18.23 -40.57 3.69
C ARG A 19 -18.17 -39.09 4.04
N ARG A 20 -17.59 -38.80 5.22
CA ARG A 20 -17.45 -37.46 5.81
C ARG A 20 -16.95 -36.44 4.77
N PRO A 21 -17.70 -35.37 4.48
CA PRO A 21 -17.42 -34.47 3.35
C PRO A 21 -16.12 -33.68 3.56
N HIS A 22 -15.65 -33.58 4.81
CA HIS A 22 -14.40 -32.92 5.16
C HIS A 22 -13.17 -33.70 4.70
N ALA A 23 -13.17 -35.05 4.77
CA ALA A 23 -12.06 -35.85 4.27
C ALA A 23 -11.96 -35.75 2.74
N ALA A 24 -13.09 -35.77 2.04
CA ALA A 24 -13.14 -35.55 0.59
C ALA A 24 -12.68 -34.14 0.19
N ARG A 25 -13.05 -33.10 0.96
CA ARG A 25 -12.60 -31.71 0.73
C ARG A 25 -11.12 -31.51 1.01
N VAL A 26 -10.57 -32.10 2.08
CA VAL A 26 -9.13 -32.02 2.39
C VAL A 26 -8.32 -32.76 1.33
N LEU A 27 -8.80 -33.91 0.86
CA LEU A 27 -8.16 -34.62 -0.24
C LEU A 27 -8.21 -33.80 -1.55
N ALA A 28 -9.34 -33.16 -1.86
CA ALA A 28 -9.49 -32.30 -3.03
C ALA A 28 -8.63 -31.03 -2.96
N LEU A 29 -8.52 -30.41 -1.78
CA LEU A 29 -7.64 -29.27 -1.51
C LEU A 29 -6.17 -29.66 -1.63
N GLY A 30 -5.78 -30.81 -1.05
CA GLY A 30 -4.43 -31.33 -1.17
C GLY A 30 -4.06 -31.67 -2.62
N LEU A 31 -4.98 -32.28 -3.37
CA LEU A 31 -4.79 -32.56 -4.80
C LEU A 31 -4.69 -31.27 -5.60
N GLY A 32 -5.57 -30.29 -5.35
CA GLY A 32 -5.53 -28.98 -6.00
C GLY A 32 -4.23 -28.23 -5.74
N LEU A 33 -3.77 -28.20 -4.48
CA LEU A 33 -2.51 -27.58 -4.11
C LEU A 33 -1.31 -28.32 -4.73
N GLY A 34 -1.35 -29.65 -4.77
CA GLY A 34 -0.35 -30.48 -5.44
C GLY A 34 -0.27 -30.22 -6.94
N VAL A 35 -1.41 -30.07 -7.62
CA VAL A 35 -1.48 -29.72 -9.04
C VAL A 35 -0.93 -28.32 -9.29
N ILE A 36 -1.28 -27.33 -8.45
CA ILE A 36 -0.74 -25.97 -8.55
C ILE A 36 0.79 -25.97 -8.35
N LEU A 37 1.28 -26.68 -7.35
CA LEU A 37 2.71 -26.80 -7.07
C LEU A 37 3.44 -27.50 -8.22
N ALA A 38 2.86 -28.57 -8.78
CA ALA A 38 3.40 -29.26 -9.94
C ALA A 38 3.46 -28.35 -11.16
N ILE A 39 2.39 -27.59 -11.46
CA ILE A 39 2.38 -26.62 -12.56
C ILE A 39 3.45 -25.54 -12.34
N TRP A 40 3.60 -25.05 -11.11
CA TRP A 40 4.59 -24.02 -10.78
C TRP A 40 6.04 -24.53 -10.94
N LEU A 41 6.31 -25.77 -10.53
CA LEU A 41 7.64 -26.38 -10.61
C LEU A 41 8.01 -26.82 -12.04
N LEU A 42 7.01 -27.26 -12.81
CA LEU A 42 7.20 -27.70 -14.20
C LEU A 42 7.02 -26.56 -15.22
N ARG A 43 6.73 -25.33 -14.77
CA ARG A 43 6.49 -24.17 -15.65
C ARG A 43 7.63 -23.93 -16.65
N GLU A 44 8.88 -24.08 -16.21
CA GLU A 44 10.06 -23.80 -17.04
C GLU A 44 10.31 -24.90 -18.07
N ARG A 45 9.74 -26.08 -17.85
CA ARG A 45 9.81 -27.21 -18.78
C ARG A 45 8.62 -27.27 -19.74
N LEU A 46 7.45 -26.77 -19.31
CA LEU A 46 6.20 -26.79 -20.08
C LEU A 46 6.04 -25.62 -21.03
N VAL A 47 6.84 -24.55 -20.88
CA VAL A 47 6.92 -23.46 -21.84
C VAL A 47 8.15 -23.70 -22.72
N PRO A 48 8.05 -24.52 -23.80
CA PRO A 48 9.15 -24.64 -24.74
C PRO A 48 9.42 -23.26 -25.35
N ALA A 49 10.69 -22.86 -25.34
CA ALA A 49 11.13 -21.67 -26.08
C ALA A 49 10.68 -21.83 -27.53
N LEU A 50 9.78 -20.95 -28.00
CA LEU A 50 9.39 -20.95 -29.41
C LEU A 50 10.69 -20.86 -30.23
N PRO A 51 10.97 -21.83 -31.12
CA PRO A 51 12.16 -21.76 -31.94
C PRO A 51 12.03 -20.51 -32.81
N VAL A 52 12.75 -19.47 -32.43
CA VAL A 52 12.85 -18.24 -33.23
C VAL A 52 13.72 -18.61 -34.41
N THR A 53 13.08 -18.93 -35.53
CA THR A 53 13.73 -19.06 -36.82
C THR A 53 14.25 -17.68 -37.21
N VAL A 54 15.52 -17.42 -36.92
CA VAL A 54 16.25 -16.29 -37.47
C VAL A 54 16.42 -16.54 -38.96
N ALA A 55 15.57 -15.93 -39.78
CA ALA A 55 15.88 -15.78 -41.20
C ALA A 55 17.14 -14.92 -41.28
N PRO A 56 18.25 -15.42 -41.85
CA PRO A 56 19.40 -14.56 -42.09
C PRO A 56 18.94 -13.47 -43.04
N VAL A 57 19.10 -12.20 -42.63
CA VAL A 57 19.03 -11.07 -43.53
C VAL A 57 20.17 -11.28 -44.51
N VAL A 58 19.85 -11.87 -45.67
CA VAL A 58 20.69 -11.73 -46.84
C VAL A 58 20.54 -10.25 -47.18
N ALA A 59 21.52 -9.47 -46.75
CA ALA A 59 21.74 -8.17 -47.35
C ALA A 59 21.83 -8.46 -48.85
N LEU A 60 20.81 -8.10 -49.63
CA LEU A 60 21.10 -7.58 -50.95
C LEU A 60 22.12 -6.49 -50.63
N ALA A 61 23.36 -6.77 -50.96
CA ALA A 61 24.38 -5.76 -50.99
C ALA A 61 23.87 -4.71 -51.97
N ASP A 62 23.13 -3.71 -51.46
CA ASP A 62 23.49 -2.36 -51.85
C ASP A 62 24.98 -2.30 -51.53
N PRO A 63 25.83 -2.16 -52.56
CA PRO A 63 27.27 -2.20 -52.38
C PRO A 63 27.52 -1.23 -51.25
N VAL A 64 28.13 -1.75 -50.19
CA VAL A 64 28.54 -0.99 -49.02
C VAL A 64 29.15 0.27 -49.57
N ALA A 65 28.36 1.35 -49.58
CA ALA A 65 28.89 2.68 -49.76
C ALA A 65 29.80 2.75 -48.57
N HIS A 66 31.10 2.59 -48.83
CA HIS A 66 32.13 2.63 -47.83
C HIS A 66 31.77 3.85 -46.98
N ALA A 67 31.32 3.58 -45.75
CA ALA A 67 31.01 4.62 -44.81
C ALA A 67 32.37 5.24 -44.52
N GLU A 68 32.72 6.24 -45.32
CA GLU A 68 33.93 7.04 -45.18
C GLU A 68 34.05 7.38 -43.69
N PRO A 69 35.23 7.22 -43.06
CA PRO A 69 35.42 7.65 -41.67
C PRO A 69 34.92 9.11 -41.51
N GLY A 70 33.74 9.28 -40.91
CA GLY A 70 33.03 10.56 -40.85
C GLY A 70 31.63 10.60 -41.49
N SER A 71 31.16 9.56 -42.17
CA SER A 71 29.78 9.50 -42.67
C SER A 71 28.81 9.22 -41.52
N VAL A 72 27.94 10.18 -41.23
CA VAL A 72 26.94 10.08 -40.17
C VAL A 72 25.95 8.95 -40.50
N LEU A 73 26.02 7.85 -39.74
CA LEU A 73 25.20 6.65 -39.94
C LEU A 73 23.73 6.86 -39.60
N ALA A 74 23.42 7.74 -38.63
CA ALA A 74 22.07 8.15 -38.28
C ALA A 74 22.11 9.46 -37.50
N ARG A 75 21.08 10.30 -37.68
CA ARG A 75 20.86 11.52 -36.90
C ARG A 75 19.49 11.43 -36.23
N ALA A 76 19.46 11.58 -34.92
CA ALA A 76 18.24 11.65 -34.14
C ALA A 76 18.26 12.93 -33.29
N SER A 77 17.10 13.57 -33.13
CA SER A 77 16.88 14.63 -32.16
C SER A 77 16.12 14.06 -30.95
N GLY A 78 16.47 14.54 -29.76
CA GLY A 78 15.84 14.13 -28.52
C GLY A 78 16.08 15.15 -27.40
N TRP A 79 15.25 15.10 -26.36
CA TRP A 79 15.35 15.95 -25.19
C TRP A 79 15.80 15.13 -23.98
N PHE A 80 16.74 15.65 -23.22
CA PHE A 80 17.13 15.08 -21.94
C PHE A 80 16.15 15.50 -20.85
N HIS A 81 15.74 14.56 -20.02
CA HIS A 81 14.92 14.81 -18.84
C HIS A 81 15.71 14.42 -17.60
N PRO A 82 15.63 15.20 -16.51
CA PRO A 82 16.24 14.82 -15.25
C PRO A 82 15.48 13.64 -14.62
N ASP A 83 16.22 12.76 -13.95
CA ASP A 83 15.70 11.66 -13.13
C ASP A 83 16.22 11.83 -11.69
N PRO A 84 15.36 12.08 -10.70
CA PRO A 84 13.90 12.17 -10.78
C PRO A 84 13.38 13.44 -11.48
N LEU A 85 12.12 13.40 -11.93
CA LEU A 85 11.45 14.56 -12.52
C LEU A 85 11.41 15.73 -11.53
N PRO A 86 11.49 17.00 -12.01
CA PRO A 86 11.48 18.15 -11.13
C PRO A 86 10.14 18.28 -10.41
N VAL A 87 10.20 18.54 -9.10
CA VAL A 87 9.02 18.78 -8.27
C VAL A 87 8.95 20.24 -7.86
N ALA A 88 7.76 20.83 -7.98
CA ALA A 88 7.49 22.16 -7.46
C ALA A 88 7.12 22.07 -5.98
N LEU A 89 7.85 22.77 -5.12
CA LEU A 89 7.55 22.85 -3.69
C LEU A 89 6.52 23.94 -3.44
N SER A 90 5.50 23.63 -2.66
CA SER A 90 4.47 24.58 -2.22
C SER A 90 4.31 24.55 -0.71
N ALA A 91 3.94 25.70 -0.13
CA ALA A 91 3.61 25.79 1.27
C ALA A 91 2.17 25.30 1.51
N GLN A 92 1.97 24.45 2.51
CA GLN A 92 0.63 23.99 2.89
C GLN A 92 -0.20 25.06 3.61
N ARG A 93 0.46 26.07 4.18
CA ARG A 93 -0.17 27.19 4.88
C ARG A 93 0.25 28.49 4.23
N SER A 94 -0.68 29.43 4.17
CA SER A 94 -0.39 30.80 3.77
C SER A 94 0.49 31.50 4.82
N GLY A 95 1.41 32.33 4.36
CA GLY A 95 2.29 33.11 5.22
C GLY A 95 3.32 33.85 4.39
N SER A 96 3.98 34.83 5.00
CA SER A 96 5.16 35.48 4.42
C SER A 96 6.41 34.64 4.68
N ILE A 97 7.31 34.59 3.70
CA ILE A 97 8.63 33.97 3.87
C ILE A 97 9.46 34.87 4.79
N ALA A 98 9.97 34.29 5.88
CA ALA A 98 10.90 34.95 6.80
C ALA A 98 12.34 34.80 6.30
N THR A 99 12.74 33.57 5.96
CA THR A 99 14.12 33.25 5.57
C THR A 99 14.14 32.16 4.50
N VAL A 100 15.13 32.20 3.59
CA VAL A 100 15.44 31.11 2.65
C VAL A 100 16.85 30.61 2.95
N HIS A 101 17.02 29.31 3.16
CA HIS A 101 18.26 28.71 3.65
C HIS A 101 19.15 28.11 2.56
N VAL A 102 18.64 28.02 1.32
CA VAL A 102 19.32 27.35 0.22
C VAL A 102 19.67 28.32 -0.91
N ARG A 103 20.71 27.97 -1.67
CA ARG A 103 21.09 28.67 -2.91
C ARG A 103 20.72 27.87 -4.15
N PRO A 104 20.48 28.52 -5.30
CA PRO A 104 20.31 27.81 -6.56
C PRO A 104 21.47 26.87 -6.86
N GLY A 105 21.16 25.62 -7.25
CA GLY A 105 22.15 24.58 -7.55
C GLY A 105 22.74 23.86 -6.32
N GLN A 106 22.33 24.23 -5.10
CA GLN A 106 22.72 23.51 -3.90
C GLN A 106 22.02 22.13 -3.84
N VAL A 107 22.79 21.09 -3.52
CA VAL A 107 22.25 19.75 -3.26
C VAL A 107 21.64 19.73 -1.85
N VAL A 108 20.43 19.20 -1.74
CA VAL A 108 19.66 19.09 -0.49
C VAL A 108 19.17 17.66 -0.30
N ALA A 109 18.98 17.25 0.95
CA ALA A 109 18.41 15.97 1.34
C ALA A 109 16.93 16.12 1.73
N ALA A 110 16.22 14.99 1.77
CA ALA A 110 14.85 14.97 2.28
C ALA A 110 14.82 15.35 3.76
N GLY A 111 13.98 16.32 4.11
CA GLY A 111 13.86 16.86 5.47
C GLY A 111 14.66 18.14 5.71
N ASP A 112 15.52 18.55 4.78
CA ASP A 112 16.24 19.82 4.91
C ASP A 112 15.29 21.02 4.87
N VAL A 113 15.56 22.01 5.73
CA VAL A 113 14.78 23.24 5.77
C VAL A 113 15.18 24.13 4.60
N ILE A 114 14.27 24.29 3.65
CA ILE A 114 14.49 25.10 2.44
C ILE A 114 14.18 26.58 2.70
N ALA A 115 13.06 26.85 3.36
CA ALA A 115 12.59 28.18 3.70
C ALA A 115 11.75 28.15 4.98
N GLU A 116 11.76 29.26 5.71
CA GLU A 116 10.98 29.46 6.92
C GLU A 116 9.87 30.48 6.65
N LEU A 117 8.66 30.18 7.13
CA LEU A 117 7.53 31.11 7.10
C LEU A 117 7.42 31.84 8.44
N ASP A 118 6.88 33.06 8.42
CA ASP A 118 6.60 33.81 9.65
C ASP A 118 5.61 33.04 10.54
N GLY A 119 6.10 32.59 11.69
CA GLY A 119 5.36 31.75 12.64
C GLY A 119 4.58 32.50 13.71
N ARG A 120 4.51 33.85 13.69
CA ARG A 120 3.90 34.63 14.79
C ARG A 120 2.45 34.27 15.05
N ASP A 121 1.66 34.07 14.00
CA ASP A 121 0.25 33.68 14.12
C ASP A 121 0.09 32.26 14.68
N ALA A 122 0.95 31.33 14.25
CA ALA A 122 0.97 29.97 14.78
C ALA A 122 1.36 29.97 16.27
N ALA A 123 2.37 30.75 16.65
CA ALA A 123 2.79 30.89 18.04
C ALA A 123 1.69 31.52 18.91
N LEU A 124 0.96 32.51 18.38
CA LEU A 124 -0.20 33.09 19.08
C LEU A 124 -1.34 32.07 19.24
N ALA A 125 -1.61 31.25 18.23
CA ALA A 125 -2.61 30.19 18.31
C ALA A 125 -2.26 29.15 19.38
N VAL A 126 -0.99 28.73 19.47
CA VAL A 126 -0.50 27.83 20.52
C VAL A 126 -0.71 28.44 21.90
N ARG A 127 -0.28 29.69 22.13
CA ARG A 127 -0.47 30.36 23.43
C ARG A 127 -1.94 30.49 23.83
N ARG A 128 -2.84 30.72 22.87
CA ARG A 128 -4.29 30.76 23.13
C ARG A 128 -4.83 29.40 23.55
N ALA A 129 -4.38 28.32 22.89
CA ALA A 129 -4.77 26.96 23.25
C ALA A 129 -4.26 26.58 24.65
N GLU A 130 -3.01 26.92 24.97
CA GLU A 130 -2.42 26.70 26.30
C GLU A 130 -3.19 27.45 27.38
N ALA A 131 -3.55 28.72 27.15
CA ALA A 131 -4.36 29.50 28.09
C ALA A 131 -5.77 28.90 28.29
N ALA A 132 -6.38 28.34 27.23
CA ALA A 132 -7.66 27.65 27.34
C ALA A 132 -7.56 26.37 28.18
N ILE A 133 -6.47 25.60 28.02
CA ILE A 133 -6.20 24.41 28.85
C ILE A 133 -6.04 24.82 30.31
N ALA A 134 -5.22 25.83 30.61
CA ALA A 134 -5.02 26.30 31.98
C ALA A 134 -6.33 26.80 32.63
N GLY A 135 -7.20 27.46 31.87
CA GLY A 135 -8.53 27.84 32.34
C GLY A 135 -9.41 26.64 32.67
N ALA A 136 -9.43 25.62 31.80
CA ALA A 136 -10.19 24.41 32.01
C ALA A 136 -9.68 23.59 33.22
N GLU A 137 -8.37 23.56 33.44
CA GLU A 137 -7.77 22.93 34.62
C GLU A 137 -8.17 23.66 35.91
N ALA A 138 -8.12 24.99 35.92
CA ALA A 138 -8.57 25.78 37.07
C ALA A 138 -10.06 25.57 37.38
N ASP A 139 -10.90 25.44 36.36
CA ASP A 139 -12.32 25.14 36.52
C ASP A 139 -12.55 23.73 37.07
N ARG A 140 -11.80 22.74 36.57
CA ARG A 140 -11.82 21.37 37.09
C ARG A 140 -11.42 21.33 38.57
N ASP A 141 -10.35 22.03 38.93
CA ASP A 141 -9.86 22.06 40.31
C ASP A 141 -10.83 22.76 41.25
N ARG A 142 -11.49 23.83 40.79
CA ARG A 142 -12.58 24.48 41.53
C ARG A 142 -13.74 23.52 41.77
N ALA A 143 -14.20 22.83 40.73
CA ALA A 143 -15.27 21.84 40.86
C ALA A 143 -14.88 20.69 41.81
N ALA A 144 -13.63 20.22 41.76
CA ALA A 144 -13.13 19.20 42.68
C ALA A 144 -13.13 19.69 44.14
N ALA A 145 -12.71 20.94 44.39
CA ALA A 145 -12.75 21.54 45.71
C ALA A 145 -14.19 21.73 46.23
N GLU A 146 -15.13 22.10 45.36
CA GLU A 146 -16.55 22.21 45.70
C GLU A 146 -17.15 20.87 46.11
N VAL A 147 -16.83 19.79 45.38
CA VAL A 147 -17.24 18.42 45.72
C VAL A 147 -16.68 18.02 47.09
N ALA A 148 -15.38 18.21 47.32
CA ALA A 148 -14.75 17.87 48.60
C ALA A 148 -15.37 18.64 49.78
N ALA A 149 -15.68 19.93 49.59
CA ALA A 149 -16.35 20.74 50.60
C ALA A 149 -17.79 20.27 50.87
N ALA A 150 -18.53 19.84 49.84
CA ALA A 150 -19.86 19.28 49.99
C ALA A 150 -19.85 17.95 50.75
N GLU A 151 -18.89 17.07 50.46
CA GLU A 151 -18.70 15.80 51.17
C GLU A 151 -18.37 16.02 52.65
N ALA A 152 -17.46 16.95 52.96
CA ALA A 152 -17.12 17.28 54.34
C ALA A 152 -18.33 17.81 55.14
N ARG A 153 -19.17 18.65 54.52
CA ARG A 153 -20.43 19.13 55.14
C ARG A 153 -21.41 17.99 55.39
N LEU A 154 -21.51 17.04 54.45
CA LEU A 154 -22.39 15.87 54.60
C LEU A 154 -21.93 14.97 55.75
N ALA A 155 -20.62 14.74 55.89
CA ALA A 155 -20.05 13.97 57.00
C ALA A 155 -20.37 14.63 58.36
N GLN A 156 -20.10 15.93 58.50
CA GLN A 156 -20.41 16.67 59.72
C GLN A 156 -21.90 16.68 60.08
N ALA A 157 -22.78 16.69 59.08
CA ALA A 157 -24.22 16.61 59.31
C ALA A 157 -24.64 15.24 59.85
N ARG A 158 -24.03 14.15 59.36
CA ARG A 158 -24.28 12.79 59.86
C ARG A 158 -23.84 12.63 61.30
N ASP A 159 -22.62 13.06 61.63
CA ASP A 159 -22.06 12.96 62.99
C ASP A 159 -22.88 13.74 64.04
N ARG A 160 -23.60 14.79 63.63
CA ARG A 160 -24.46 15.57 64.53
C ARG A 160 -25.80 14.87 64.83
N HIS A 161 -26.22 13.94 63.98
CA HIS A 161 -27.52 13.26 64.08
C HIS A 161 -27.43 11.87 64.69
N GLU A 162 -26.23 11.39 65.02
CA GLU A 162 -25.96 10.22 65.87
C GLU A 162 -25.71 10.64 67.33
#